data_AF-A0A9X1W6M4-F1
#
_entry.id   AF-A0A9X1W6M4-F1
#
_cell.length_a   1.000
_cell.length_b   1.000
_cell.length_c   1.000
_cell.angle_alpha   90.00
_cell.angle_beta   90.00
_cell.angle_gamma   90.00
#
_symmetry.space_group_name_H-M   'P 1'
#
loop_
_entity.id
_entity.type
_entity.pdbx_description
1 polymer ?
#
loop_
_entity_poly.entity_id
_entity_poly.type
_entity_poly.pdbx_seq_one_letter_code
_entity_poly.pdbx_strand_id
1 'polypeptide(L)'
;RVVSRAVDDKMKEINLSLPEGVKAITVYDRTVLVDKAISTVKKNLTEGAILVVVILFLFLGNIRAAILTALVIPLAMLFTFTGMVANEVSANLMSLGALDFGIIIDGAVVIVENCVRRLAHAQSH
;
A
#
# COMPACT_ATOMS: atom_id res chain seq x y z
N ARG A 1 -11.74 -3.71 -14.41
CA ARG A 1 -11.89 -2.25 -14.57
C ARG A 1 -12.51 -1.85 -15.91
N VAL A 2 -11.99 -2.32 -17.06
CA VAL A 2 -12.57 -2.01 -18.39
C VAL A 2 -13.98 -2.59 -18.59
N VAL A 3 -14.18 -3.85 -18.18
CA VAL A 3 -15.48 -4.54 -18.34
C VAL A 3 -16.58 -3.90 -17.48
N SER A 4 -16.28 -3.51 -16.24
CA SER A 4 -17.27 -2.86 -15.35
C SER A 4 -17.71 -1.49 -15.86
N ARG A 5 -16.79 -0.68 -16.39
CA ARG A 5 -17.15 0.62 -17.02
C ARG A 5 -17.96 0.42 -18.30
N ALA A 6 -17.56 -0.53 -19.14
CA ALA A 6 -18.27 -0.83 -20.38
C ALA A 6 -19.71 -1.32 -20.12
N VAL A 7 -19.92 -2.11 -19.06
CA VAL A 7 -21.26 -2.54 -18.64
C VAL A 7 -22.07 -1.38 -18.09
N ASP A 8 -21.48 -0.51 -17.27
CA ASP A 8 -22.18 0.64 -16.67
C ASP A 8 -22.64 1.68 -17.73
N ASP A 9 -21.81 1.91 -18.75
CA ASP A 9 -22.16 2.77 -19.88
C ASP A 9 -23.25 2.15 -20.77
N LYS A 10 -23.19 0.82 -21.01
CA LYS A 10 -24.26 0.09 -21.73
C LYS A 10 -25.57 0.06 -20.94
N MET A 11 -25.49 0.02 -19.60
CA MET A 11 -26.65 0.02 -18.73
C MET A 11 -27.39 1.36 -18.74
N LYS A 12 -26.68 2.48 -18.92
CA LYS A 12 -27.28 3.81 -19.13
C LYS A 12 -28.00 3.90 -20.47
N GLU A 13 -27.42 3.32 -21.52
CA GLU A 13 -28.01 3.25 -22.87
C GLU A 13 -29.31 2.43 -22.86
N ILE A 14 -29.34 1.32 -22.12
CA ILE A 14 -30.52 0.46 -21.98
C ILE A 14 -31.59 1.10 -21.09
N ASN A 15 -31.21 1.88 -20.06
CA ASN A 15 -32.16 2.62 -19.23
C ASN A 15 -32.92 3.73 -19.99
N LEU A 16 -32.40 4.21 -21.12
CA LEU A 16 -33.09 5.16 -22.00
C LEU A 16 -34.16 4.48 -22.89
N SER A 17 -34.06 3.17 -23.07
CA SER A 17 -34.98 2.38 -23.90
C SER A 17 -36.03 1.62 -23.07
N LEU A 18 -36.05 1.84 -21.74
CA LEU A 18 -37.00 1.22 -20.84
C LEU A 18 -38.28 2.08 -20.68
N PRO A 19 -39.48 1.45 -20.62
CA PRO A 19 -40.75 2.16 -20.47
C PRO A 19 -40.84 2.93 -19.14
N GLU A 20 -41.65 3.98 -19.12
CA GLU A 20 -41.90 4.79 -17.91
C GLU A 20 -42.33 3.89 -16.74
N GLY A 21 -41.53 3.88 -15.68
CA GLY A 21 -41.78 3.06 -14.48
C GLY A 21 -40.81 1.89 -14.26
N VAL A 22 -39.98 1.54 -15.25
CA VAL A 22 -38.96 0.46 -15.11
C VAL A 22 -37.56 1.05 -15.07
N LYS A 23 -36.89 0.96 -13.91
CA LYS A 23 -35.48 1.33 -13.74
C LYS A 23 -34.64 0.07 -13.54
N ALA A 24 -33.64 -0.14 -14.39
CA ALA A 24 -32.63 -1.14 -14.14
C ALA A 24 -31.63 -0.60 -13.10
N ILE A 25 -31.77 -1.07 -11.86
CA ILE A 25 -30.89 -0.74 -10.72
C ILE A 25 -29.86 -1.86 -10.53
N THR A 26 -28.58 -1.51 -10.52
CA THR A 26 -27.48 -2.45 -10.26
C THR A 26 -27.51 -2.90 -8.79
N VAL A 27 -28.09 -4.08 -8.54
CA VAL A 27 -28.37 -4.59 -7.18
C VAL A 27 -27.10 -5.08 -6.45
N TYR A 28 -25.98 -5.24 -7.15
CA TYR A 28 -24.73 -5.75 -6.57
C TYR A 28 -23.50 -5.07 -7.18
N ASP A 29 -23.25 -3.83 -6.79
CA ASP A 29 -22.05 -3.11 -7.22
C ASP A 29 -20.86 -3.53 -6.34
N ARG A 30 -20.23 -4.66 -6.71
CA ARG A 30 -19.02 -5.21 -6.05
C ARG A 30 -17.88 -4.17 -6.01
N THR A 31 -17.97 -3.11 -6.80
CA THR A 31 -17.07 -1.95 -6.80
C THR A 31 -17.13 -1.19 -5.46
N VAL A 32 -18.30 -1.02 -4.85
CA VAL A 32 -18.44 -0.25 -3.58
C VAL A 32 -17.75 -0.96 -2.40
N LEU A 33 -17.84 -2.29 -2.34
CA LEU A 33 -17.21 -3.07 -1.28
C LEU A 33 -15.68 -3.11 -1.46
N VAL A 34 -15.22 -3.22 -2.71
CA VAL A 34 -13.79 -3.18 -3.05
C VAL A 34 -13.21 -1.78 -2.79
N ASP A 35 -13.91 -0.71 -3.15
CA ASP A 35 -13.45 0.67 -2.94
C ASP A 35 -13.37 1.02 -1.45
N LYS A 36 -14.37 0.62 -0.65
CA LYS A 36 -14.30 0.77 0.81
C LYS A 36 -13.13 0.00 1.40
N ALA A 37 -12.92 -1.25 1.00
CA ALA A 37 -11.83 -2.04 1.52
C ALA A 37 -10.46 -1.51 1.07
N ILE A 38 -10.32 -1.00 -0.16
CA ILE A 38 -9.08 -0.33 -0.62
C ILE A 38 -8.82 0.93 0.19
N SER A 39 -9.86 1.71 0.48
CA SER A 39 -9.75 2.88 1.35
C SER A 39 -9.26 2.50 2.76
N THR A 40 -9.80 1.42 3.32
CA THR A 40 -9.36 0.91 4.64
C THR A 40 -7.92 0.42 4.60
N VAL A 41 -7.52 -0.33 3.58
CA VAL A 41 -6.14 -0.81 3.44
C VAL A 41 -5.18 0.35 3.23
N LYS A 42 -5.54 1.35 2.42
CA LYS A 42 -4.73 2.57 2.25
C LYS A 42 -4.57 3.31 3.58
N LYS A 43 -5.65 3.45 4.36
CA LYS A 43 -5.60 4.08 5.67
C LYS A 43 -4.69 3.29 6.63
N ASN A 44 -4.86 1.98 6.72
CA ASN A 44 -4.01 1.11 7.56
C ASN A 44 -2.54 1.15 7.13
N LEU A 45 -2.24 1.12 5.83
CA LEU A 45 -0.87 1.24 5.34
C LEU A 45 -0.24 2.58 5.71
N THR A 46 -1.03 3.66 5.62
CA THR A 46 -0.57 5.02 5.95
C THR A 46 -0.33 5.16 7.45
N GLU A 47 -1.28 4.73 8.28
CA GLU A 47 -1.17 4.76 9.75
C GLU A 47 -0.02 3.86 10.24
N GLY A 48 0.13 2.66 9.67
CA GLY A 48 1.22 1.75 9.97
C GLY A 48 2.59 2.32 9.60
N ALA A 49 2.72 2.91 8.41
CA ALA A 49 3.97 3.56 7.99
C ALA A 49 4.36 4.73 8.92
N ILE A 50 3.39 5.54 9.34
CA ILE A 50 3.62 6.63 10.30
C ILE A 50 4.10 6.07 11.64
N LEU A 51 3.43 5.04 12.16
CA LEU A 51 3.82 4.38 13.42
C LEU A 51 5.24 3.85 13.38
N VAL A 52 5.62 3.18 12.27
CA VAL A 52 6.98 2.69 12.07
C VAL A 52 7.97 3.85 12.09
N VAL A 53 7.72 4.93 11.35
CA VAL A 53 8.61 6.09 11.34
C VAL A 53 8.77 6.68 12.73
N VAL A 54 7.69 6.84 13.50
CA VAL A 54 7.76 7.35 14.89
C VAL A 54 8.64 6.46 15.76
N ILE A 55 8.45 5.13 15.70
CA ILE A 55 9.26 4.18 16.47
C ILE A 55 10.72 4.22 16.03
N LEU A 56 11.01 4.31 14.73
CA LEU A 56 12.38 4.45 14.21
C LEU A 56 13.08 5.69 14.76
N PHE A 57 12.39 6.84 14.77
CA PHE A 57 12.93 8.07 15.34
C PHE A 57 13.21 7.94 16.85
N LEU A 58 12.33 7.25 17.58
CA LEU A 58 12.52 7.00 19.02
C LEU A 58 13.70 6.07 19.31
N PHE A 59 13.90 5.01 18.52
CA PHE A 59 14.96 4.02 18.74
C PHE A 59 16.33 4.51 18.27
N LEU A 60 16.43 5.10 17.07
CA LEU A 60 17.72 5.47 16.49
C LEU A 60 18.25 6.78 17.08
N GLY A 61 17.38 7.73 17.45
CA GLY A 61 17.76 9.09 17.91
C GLY A 61 18.53 9.94 16.90
N ASN A 62 19.04 9.34 15.82
CA ASN A 62 19.79 9.98 14.75
C ASN A 62 18.89 10.17 13.54
N ILE A 63 18.52 11.43 13.29
CA ILE A 63 17.63 11.85 12.20
C ILE A 63 18.12 11.36 10.83
N ARG A 64 19.44 11.34 10.58
CA ARG A 64 19.99 10.91 9.28
C ARG A 64 19.76 9.41 9.05
N ALA A 65 20.01 8.60 10.07
CA ALA A 65 19.80 7.16 10.01
C ALA A 65 18.30 6.82 9.93
N ALA A 66 17.46 7.52 10.69
CA ALA A 66 16.01 7.37 10.63
C ALA A 66 15.43 7.68 9.24
N ILE A 67 15.89 8.76 8.58
CA ILE A 67 15.48 9.09 7.21
C ILE A 67 15.92 8.00 6.23
N LEU A 68 17.15 7.52 6.34
CA LEU A 68 17.68 6.48 5.46
C LEU A 68 16.83 5.20 5.55
N THR A 69 16.51 4.76 6.77
CA THR A 69 15.66 3.60 7.01
C THR A 69 14.22 3.84 6.58
N ALA A 70 13.67 5.04 6.80
CA ALA A 70 12.32 5.38 6.37
C ALA A 70 12.18 5.35 4.84
N LEU A 71 13.23 5.70 4.08
CA LEU A 71 13.25 5.60 2.61
C LEU A 71 13.21 4.16 2.10
N VAL A 72 13.59 3.17 2.91
CA VAL A 72 13.48 1.76 2.54
C VAL A 72 12.02 1.34 2.35
N ILE A 73 11.08 1.92 3.12
CA ILE A 73 9.65 1.62 3.01
C ILE A 73 9.09 1.90 1.60
N PRO A 74 9.15 3.13 1.05
CA PRO A 74 8.62 3.41 -0.28
C PRO A 74 9.38 2.66 -1.38
N LEU A 75 10.70 2.46 -1.22
CA LEU A 75 11.50 1.67 -2.16
C LEU A 75 11.03 0.20 -2.19
N ALA A 76 10.87 -0.44 -1.04
CA ALA A 76 10.36 -1.80 -0.94
C ALA A 76 8.96 -1.93 -1.52
N MET A 77 8.07 -0.97 -1.25
CA MET A 77 6.73 -0.93 -1.83
C MET A 77 6.77 -0.81 -3.36
N LEU A 78 7.66 0.03 -3.90
CA LEU A 78 7.83 0.19 -5.34
C LEU A 78 8.33 -1.10 -6.00
N PHE A 79 9.32 -1.77 -5.40
CA PHE A 79 9.78 -3.08 -5.86
C PHE A 79 8.67 -4.13 -5.79
N THR A 80 7.90 -4.18 -4.70
CA THR A 80 6.79 -5.12 -4.56
C THR A 80 5.72 -4.87 -5.62
N PHE A 81 5.26 -3.63 -5.81
CA PHE A 81 4.26 -3.33 -6.84
C PHE A 81 4.78 -3.66 -8.24
N THR A 82 6.03 -3.33 -8.54
CA THR A 82 6.65 -3.67 -9.83
C THR A 82 6.70 -5.19 -10.03
N GLY A 83 7.10 -5.94 -9.01
CA GLY A 83 7.12 -7.40 -9.04
C GLY A 83 5.73 -8.02 -9.19
N MET A 84 4.71 -7.48 -8.51
CA MET A 84 3.33 -7.95 -8.66
C MET A 84 2.80 -7.72 -10.07
N VAL A 85 3.09 -6.57 -10.68
CA VAL A 85 2.72 -6.28 -12.07
C VAL A 85 3.45 -7.23 -13.03
N ALA A 86 4.76 -7.46 -12.83
CA ALA A 86 5.55 -8.34 -13.67
C ALA A 86 5.14 -9.82 -13.57
N ASN A 87 4.67 -10.27 -12.40
CA ASN A 87 4.20 -11.63 -12.16
C ASN A 87 2.68 -11.79 -12.37
N GLU A 88 1.99 -10.76 -12.91
CA GLU A 88 0.53 -10.72 -13.09
C GLU A 88 -0.29 -11.01 -11.81
N VAL A 89 0.32 -10.83 -10.63
CA VAL A 89 -0.33 -11.04 -9.35
C VAL A 89 -1.21 -9.82 -9.04
N SER A 90 -2.49 -10.05 -8.78
CA SER A 90 -3.42 -8.97 -8.47
C SER A 90 -3.03 -8.25 -7.18
N ALA A 91 -3.00 -6.91 -7.23
CA ALA A 91 -2.93 -6.01 -6.07
C ALA A 91 -4.24 -6.02 -5.28
N ASN A 92 -4.59 -7.20 -4.78
CA ASN A 92 -5.76 -7.51 -3.97
C ASN A 92 -5.46 -7.17 -2.50
N LEU A 93 -6.49 -6.76 -1.77
CA LEU A 93 -6.50 -6.47 -0.33
C LEU A 93 -5.85 -7.54 0.55
N MET A 94 -6.00 -8.83 0.23
CA MET A 94 -5.34 -9.92 0.93
C MET A 94 -3.82 -9.91 0.69
N SER A 95 -3.39 -9.61 -0.53
CA SER A 95 -1.97 -9.49 -0.89
C SER A 95 -1.35 -8.18 -0.38
N LEU A 96 -2.07 -7.06 -0.45
CA LEU A 96 -1.63 -5.79 0.15
C LEU A 96 -1.65 -5.83 1.68
N GLY A 97 -2.63 -6.52 2.28
CA GLY A 97 -2.73 -6.67 3.74
C GLY A 97 -1.68 -7.61 4.31
N ALA A 98 -1.12 -8.51 3.50
CA ALA A 98 0.01 -9.36 3.86
C ALA A 98 1.37 -8.64 3.80
N LEU A 99 1.43 -7.39 3.32
CA LEU A 99 2.62 -6.55 3.43
C LEU A 99 2.81 -6.13 4.88
N ASP A 100 3.60 -6.90 5.61
CA ASP A 100 3.99 -6.56 6.97
C ASP A 100 5.22 -5.64 6.94
N PHE A 101 5.02 -4.36 7.24
CA PHE A 101 6.12 -3.40 7.35
C PHE A 101 7.10 -3.76 8.46
N GLY A 102 6.65 -4.41 9.55
CA GLY A 102 7.54 -4.79 10.64
C GLY A 102 8.63 -5.74 10.15
N ILE A 103 8.26 -6.76 9.38
CA ILE A 103 9.20 -7.72 8.79
C ILE A 103 10.12 -7.04 7.76
N ILE A 104 9.58 -6.14 6.92
CA ILE A 104 10.38 -5.43 5.91
C ILE A 104 11.39 -4.48 6.56
N ILE A 105 11.00 -3.79 7.64
CA ILE A 105 11.83 -2.78 8.29
C ILE A 105 12.91 -3.39 9.17
N ASP A 106 12.64 -4.53 9.83
CA ASP A 106 13.51 -5.10 10.86
C ASP A 106 14.93 -5.32 10.35
N GLY A 107 15.07 -6.01 9.20
CA GLY A 107 16.38 -6.23 8.57
C GLY A 107 17.08 -4.93 8.16
N ALA A 108 16.34 -3.94 7.67
CA ALA A 108 16.92 -2.65 7.28
C ALA A 108 17.42 -1.86 8.49
N VAL A 109 16.67 -1.85 9.59
CA VAL A 109 17.05 -1.20 10.85
C VAL A 109 18.33 -1.80 11.42
N VAL A 110 18.39 -3.13 11.52
CA VAL A 110 19.56 -3.84 12.06
C VAL A 110 20.83 -3.51 11.26
N ILE A 111 20.74 -3.47 9.93
CA ILE A 111 21.88 -3.13 9.08
C ILE A 111 22.30 -1.66 9.28
N VAL A 112 21.34 -0.73 9.30
CA VAL A 112 21.61 0.70 9.47
C VAL A 112 22.25 0.96 10.84
N GLU A 113 21.71 0.37 11.90
CA GLU A 113 22.26 0.48 13.25
C GLU A 113 23.69 -0.07 13.31
N ASN A 114 23.93 -1.26 12.73
CA ASN A 114 25.26 -1.85 12.68
C ASN A 114 26.26 -0.98 11.89
N CYS A 115 25.85 -0.41 10.75
CA CYS A 115 26.67 0.51 9.98
C CYS A 115 27.01 1.77 10.77
N VAL A 116 26.02 2.39 11.43
CA VAL A 116 26.22 3.57 12.28
C VAL A 116 27.17 3.26 13.43
N ARG A 117 26.96 2.12 14.10
CA ARG A 117 27.81 1.65 15.21
C ARG A 117 29.25 1.43 14.76
N ARG A 118 29.46 0.77 13.62
CA ARG A 118 30.79 0.48 13.06
C ARG A 118 31.52 1.75 12.62
N LEU A 119 30.82 2.70 12.01
CA LEU A 119 31.39 4.01 11.64
C LEU A 119 31.79 4.82 12.88
N ALA A 120 30.98 4.82 13.94
CA ALA A 120 31.30 5.48 15.19
C ALA A 120 32.57 4.90 15.85
N HIS A 121 32.72 3.57 15.87
CA HIS A 121 33.93 2.91 16.37
C HIS A 121 35.17 3.18 15.51
N ALA A 122 35.03 3.30 14.19
CA ALA A 122 36.13 3.62 13.28
C ALA A 122 36.59 5.09 13.37
N GLN A 123 35.72 6.01 13.82
CA GLN A 123 36.08 7.41 14.08
C GLN A 123 36.71 7.63 15.48
N SER A 124 36.53 6.69 16.41
CA SER A 124 37.11 6.78 17.76
C SER A 124 38.54 6.21 17.89
N HIS A 125 39.08 5.63 16.82
CA HIS A 125 40.46 5.17 16.69
C HIS A 125 41.21 6.05 15.69
#